data_AF-A0A356Z9F4-F1
#
_entry.id   AF-A0A356Z9F4-F1
#
_cell.length_a   1.000
_cell.length_b   1.000
_cell.length_c   1.000
_cell.angle_alpha   90.00
_cell.angle_beta   90.00
_cell.angle_gamma   90.00
#
_symmetry.space_group_name_H-M   'P 1'
#
loop_
_entity.id
_entity.type
_entity.pdbx_description
1 polymer ?
#
loop_
_entity_poly.entity_id
_entity_poly.type
_entity_poly.pdbx_seq_one_letter_code
_entity_poly.pdbx_strand_id
1 'polypeptide(L)' 'MLIPKRLKYRKQHRPGLKGTAHKGNTVTYGDYGLQAEDAAWITNRQIEAAR' A
#
# COMPACT_ATOMS: atom_id res chain seq x y z
N MET A 1 -4.86 -11.87 6.79
CA MET A 1 -3.76 -11.97 5.80
C MET A 1 -4.30 -11.71 4.40
N LEU A 2 -4.03 -10.52 3.88
CA LEU A 2 -4.36 -10.07 2.52
C LEU A 2 -3.43 -10.71 1.46
N ILE A 3 -3.98 -11.52 0.56
CA ILE A 3 -3.25 -12.12 -0.56
C ILE A 3 -4.18 -12.28 -1.78
N PRO A 4 -3.72 -11.99 -3.02
CA PRO A 4 -4.54 -12.20 -4.20
C PRO A 4 -4.75 -13.70 -4.47
N LYS A 5 -5.99 -14.06 -4.86
CA LYS A 5 -6.37 -15.46 -5.16
C LYS A 5 -5.63 -16.04 -6.36
N ARG A 6 -5.35 -15.24 -7.40
CA ARG A 6 -4.67 -15.68 -8.62
C ARG A 6 -3.75 -14.58 -9.17
N LEU A 7 -2.52 -14.96 -9.53
CA LEU A 7 -1.55 -14.10 -10.19
C LEU A 7 -1.21 -14.70 -11.56
N LYS A 8 -1.05 -13.86 -12.59
CA LYS A 8 -0.64 -14.31 -13.94
C LYS A 8 0.81 -14.83 -13.93
N TYR A 9 1.70 -14.15 -13.20
CA TYR A 9 3.09 -14.54 -13.03
C TYR A 9 3.47 -14.53 -11.55
N ARG A 10 4.22 -15.55 -11.10
CA ARG A 10 4.57 -15.75 -9.68
C ARG A 10 5.75 -14.90 -9.21
N LYS A 11 6.66 -14.52 -10.11
CA LYS A 11 7.85 -13.71 -9.80
C LYS A 11 7.72 -12.36 -10.49
N GLN A 12 7.95 -11.29 -9.76
CA GLN A 12 7.93 -9.92 -10.27
C GLN A 12 9.25 -9.24 -9.92
N HIS A 13 9.67 -8.28 -10.75
CA HIS A 13 10.74 -7.36 -10.39
C HIS A 13 10.29 -6.49 -9.22
N ARG A 14 11.25 -5.90 -8.51
CA ARG A 14 10.98 -4.92 -7.45
C ARG A 14 11.27 -3.52 -8.01
N PRO A 15 10.26 -2.75 -8.44
CA PRO A 15 10.47 -1.38 -8.90
C PRO A 15 11.00 -0.49 -7.77
N GLY A 16 11.60 0.64 -8.12
CA GLY A 16 11.98 1.66 -7.13
C GLY A 16 10.76 2.41 -6.60
N LEU A 17 10.84 2.86 -5.35
CA LEU A 17 9.91 3.81 -4.75
C LEU A 17 10.38 5.21 -5.15
N LYS A 18 9.88 5.76 -6.25
CA LYS A 18 10.23 7.10 -6.73
C LYS A 18 8.96 7.93 -6.94
N GLY A 19 9.06 9.23 -6.67
CA GLY A 19 7.98 10.19 -6.86
C GLY A 19 6.97 10.20 -5.70
N THR A 20 5.95 11.04 -5.86
CA THR A 20 4.86 11.22 -4.90
C THR A 20 3.57 10.57 -5.40
N ALA A 21 2.64 10.28 -4.50
CA ALA A 21 1.37 9.69 -4.87
C ALA A 21 0.50 10.68 -5.66
N HIS A 22 0.13 10.32 -6.90
CA HIS A 22 -0.78 11.12 -7.72
C HIS A 22 -2.27 10.88 -7.41
N LYS A 23 -2.61 9.79 -6.72
CA LYS A 23 -3.98 9.36 -6.40
C LYS A 23 -4.03 8.75 -5.00
N GLY A 24 -5.21 8.74 -4.38
CA GLY A 24 -5.42 8.17 -3.05
C GLY A 24 -4.78 8.99 -1.93
N ASN A 25 -4.57 10.29 -2.17
CA ASN A 25 -3.98 11.25 -1.25
C ASN A 25 -5.01 12.15 -0.55
N THR A 26 -6.30 11.82 -0.65
CA THR A 26 -7.40 12.52 0.02
C THR A 26 -8.28 11.51 0.74
N VAL A 27 -8.91 11.95 1.84
CA VAL A 27 -9.87 11.13 2.59
C VAL A 27 -11.14 10.97 1.74
N THR A 28 -11.39 9.77 1.25
CA THR A 28 -12.57 9.47 0.42
C THR A 28 -13.78 9.08 1.26
N TYR A 29 -13.54 8.45 2.42
CA TYR A 29 -14.57 7.98 3.35
C TYR A 29 -14.14 8.27 4.78
N GLY A 30 -15.10 8.60 5.65
CA GLY A 30 -14.86 8.96 7.05
C GLY A 30 -14.40 10.40 7.24
N ASP A 31 -14.20 10.79 8.50
CA ASP A 31 -13.88 12.17 8.88
C ASP A 31 -12.38 12.43 9.05
N TYR A 32 -11.59 11.37 9.31
CA TYR A 32 -10.14 11.46 9.57
C TYR A 32 -9.38 10.38 8.78
N GLY A 33 -8.12 10.70 8.43
CA GLY A 33 -7.23 9.78 7.72
C GLY A 33 -5.78 9.88 8.20
N LEU A 34 -4.98 8.87 7.87
CA LEU A 34 -3.54 8.83 8.14
C LEU A 34 -2.78 8.92 6.81
N GLN A 35 -1.91 9.92 6.68
CA GLN A 35 -1.07 10.13 5.50
C GLN A 35 0.39 9.74 5.80
N ALA A 36 1.03 9.08 4.84
CA ALA A 36 2.45 8.78 4.93
C ALA A 36 3.28 9.96 4.42
N GLU A 37 4.31 10.34 5.16
CA GLU A 37 5.29 11.36 4.76
C GLU A 37 6.45 10.78 3.96
N ASP A 38 6.76 9.50 4.19
CA ASP A 38 7.89 8.79 3.56
C ASP A 38 7.44 7.59 2.74
N ALA A 39 8.23 7.27 1.71
CA ALA A 39 8.00 6.11 0.87
C ALA A 39 8.59 4.83 1.48
N ALA A 40 7.75 3.82 1.70
CA ALA A 40 8.16 2.52 2.22
C ALA A 40 7.36 1.35 1.63
N TRP A 41 7.93 0.15 1.65
CA TRP A 41 7.22 -1.09 1.34
C TRP A 41 6.47 -1.58 2.59
N ILE A 42 5.15 -1.68 2.51
CA ILE A 42 4.31 -2.17 3.60
C ILE A 42 3.94 -3.64 3.36
N THR A 43 4.10 -4.44 4.40
CA THR A 43 3.79 -5.88 4.39
C THR A 43 2.38 -6.16 4.91
N ASN A 44 1.84 -7.31 4.54
CA ASN A 44 0.55 -7.80 5.00
C ASN A 44 0.43 -7.83 6.54
N ARG A 45 1.48 -8.30 7.23
CA ARG A 45 1.48 -8.41 8.69
C ARG A 45 1.42 -7.04 9.38
N GLN A 46 2.03 -6.00 8.79
CA GLN A 46 1.98 -4.65 9.34
C GLN A 46 0.57 -4.05 9.23
N ILE A 47 -0.12 -4.28 8.11
CA ILE A 47 -1.50 -3.82 7.92
C ILE A 47 -2.43 -4.51 8.92
N GLU A 48 -2.29 -5.82 9.09
CA GLU A 48 -3.13 -6.57 10.04
C GLU A 48 -2.82 -6.25 11.50
N ALA A 49 -1.63 -5.75 11.83
CA ALA A 49 -1.30 -5.30 13.18
C ALA A 49 -1.83 -3.88 13.49
N ALA A 50 -2.02 -3.06 12.44
CA ALA A 50 -2.51 -1.70 12.58
C ALA A 50 -4.04 -1.58 12.55
N ARG A 51 -4.71 -2.56 11.92
CA ARG A 51 -6.18 -2.70 11.88
C ARG A 51 -6.70 -3.26 13.20
#